data_AF-K2G2N9-F1
#
_entry.id   AF-K2G2N9-F1
#
_cell.length_a   1.000
_cell.length_b   1.000
_cell.length_c   1.000
_cell.angle_alpha   90.00
_cell.angle_beta   90.00
_cell.angle_gamma   90.00
#
_symmetry.space_group_name_H-M   'P 1'
#
loop_
_entity.id
_entity.type
_entity.pdbx_description
1 polymer ?
#
loop_
_entity_poly.entity_id
_entity_poly.type
_entity_poly.pdbx_seq_one_letter_code
_entity_poly.pdbx_strand_id
1 'polypeptide(L)'
;MIKKIKKISQIGVFENFSGWSHEFWTFTAFFWENTYGKTTLAKVFKSLGSDIGGQLDELTTIAPTISWISQEIEIKGFDTNTNSEYPIKYIYGSANWTDNKLKGNLYVFDNDFIHKHLITWIDITHGNKEKFTDFILWDEAVQSINQIEELKKKTLLLKNDLKSLKPPYLAKEFNETKIREYLHLNIETDEESIKKRKEQIRLKITNLNSSDSIVKLPDIDSFVPNFLNAIVNEIEKINLVIAKDFQDVTSTTLENIKAHIRTHTNSWDAIDGWIKTWFLDHKKWDICPFCGQDTIENPLLEDFSKFFNEAYSEFSTSIIEDLKKCVNALYLEIKLDAHDYLKRIIVNLQKYYVYDNTISIPGSTLELVEEISVLEKVLT
;
A
#
# COMPACT_ATOMS: atom_id res chain seq x y z
N MET A 1 -44.74 -23.58 47.24
CA MET A 1 -46.07 -24.12 46.88
C MET A 1 -47.16 -23.08 47.15
N ILE A 2 -48.32 -23.17 46.47
CA ILE A 2 -49.49 -22.35 46.82
C ILE A 2 -50.15 -22.97 48.05
N LYS A 3 -50.42 -22.16 49.09
CA LYS A 3 -51.02 -22.64 50.35
C LYS A 3 -52.52 -22.42 50.37
N LYS A 4 -52.99 -21.21 50.02
CA LYS A 4 -54.41 -20.87 49.91
C LYS A 4 -54.65 -19.57 49.13
N ILE A 5 -55.86 -19.41 48.61
CA ILE A 5 -56.33 -18.16 47.98
C ILE A 5 -57.08 -17.34 49.04
N LYS A 6 -56.62 -16.14 49.37
CA LYS A 6 -57.27 -15.32 50.40
C LYS A 6 -58.36 -14.43 49.84
N LYS A 7 -58.11 -13.80 48.69
CA LYS A 7 -59.02 -12.85 48.06
C LYS A 7 -58.82 -12.83 46.54
N ILE A 8 -59.91 -12.76 45.78
CA ILE A 8 -59.95 -12.46 44.35
C ILE A 8 -61.12 -11.51 44.13
N SER A 9 -60.85 -10.28 43.72
CA SER A 9 -61.89 -9.26 43.50
C SER A 9 -61.78 -8.66 42.11
N GLN A 10 -62.93 -8.49 41.46
CA GLN A 10 -63.11 -7.88 40.14
C GLN A 10 -62.33 -8.57 39.00
N ILE A 11 -62.30 -9.90 38.98
CA ILE A 11 -61.62 -10.69 37.94
C ILE A 11 -62.55 -11.74 37.35
N GLY A 12 -62.95 -11.52 36.10
CA GLY A 12 -63.84 -12.36 35.33
C GLY A 12 -65.16 -12.54 36.07
N VAL A 13 -65.46 -13.77 36.46
CA VAL A 13 -66.67 -14.15 37.20
C VAL A 13 -66.54 -13.86 38.72
N PHE A 14 -65.33 -13.60 39.22
CA PHE A 14 -65.08 -13.33 40.64
C PHE A 14 -65.23 -11.84 40.95
N GLU A 15 -66.45 -11.45 41.32
CA GLU A 15 -66.73 -10.06 41.70
C GLU A 15 -66.05 -9.66 43.02
N ASN A 16 -66.25 -10.43 44.08
CA ASN A 16 -65.59 -10.23 45.37
C ASN A 16 -65.52 -11.54 46.17
N PHE A 17 -64.60 -12.40 45.77
CA PHE A 17 -64.31 -13.63 46.48
C PHE A 17 -63.36 -13.36 47.65
N SER A 18 -63.78 -13.73 48.86
CA SER A 18 -62.93 -13.67 50.06
C SER A 18 -63.20 -14.87 50.96
N GLY A 19 -62.16 -15.39 51.61
CA GLY A 19 -62.33 -16.34 52.71
C GLY A 19 -62.33 -17.83 52.34
N TRP A 20 -61.53 -18.25 51.35
CA TRP A 20 -61.26 -19.68 51.18
C TRP A 20 -60.52 -20.22 52.42
N SER A 21 -61.21 -21.03 53.22
CA SER A 21 -60.68 -21.61 54.46
C SER A 21 -59.83 -22.85 54.22
N HIS A 22 -59.90 -23.45 53.03
CA HIS A 22 -59.22 -24.70 52.73
C HIS A 22 -57.81 -24.45 52.19
N GLU A 23 -56.87 -25.25 52.68
CA GLU A 23 -55.50 -25.23 52.17
C GLU A 23 -55.38 -26.18 50.98
N PHE A 24 -54.46 -25.84 50.08
CA PHE A 24 -54.06 -26.74 49.01
C PHE A 24 -53.23 -27.89 49.59
N TRP A 25 -53.59 -29.10 49.19
CA TRP A 25 -52.83 -30.31 49.44
C TRP A 25 -51.95 -30.65 48.23
N THR A 26 -51.15 -31.70 48.35
CA THR A 26 -50.31 -32.21 47.24
C THR A 26 -51.11 -32.48 45.97
N PHE A 27 -52.35 -32.93 46.13
CA PHE A 27 -53.34 -33.04 45.07
C PHE A 27 -54.63 -32.34 45.50
N THR A 28 -55.13 -31.42 44.69
CA THR A 28 -56.39 -30.70 44.93
C THR A 28 -57.20 -30.69 43.65
N ALA A 29 -58.37 -31.31 43.68
CA ALA A 29 -59.29 -31.34 42.55
C ALA A 29 -60.34 -30.24 42.70
N PHE A 30 -60.56 -29.51 41.62
CA PHE A 30 -61.59 -28.48 41.54
C PHE A 30 -62.69 -28.90 40.58
N PHE A 31 -63.93 -28.94 41.07
CA PHE A 31 -65.09 -29.29 40.28
C PHE A 31 -66.15 -28.20 40.36
N TRP A 32 -66.58 -27.74 39.19
CA TRP A 32 -67.67 -26.77 39.00
C TRP A 32 -68.35 -27.01 37.65
N GLU A 33 -69.49 -26.39 37.39
CA GLU A 33 -70.10 -26.40 36.06
C GLU A 33 -69.38 -25.46 35.09
N ASN A 34 -69.75 -25.49 33.81
CA ASN A 34 -69.26 -24.54 32.82
C ASN A 34 -69.67 -23.11 33.22
N THR A 35 -68.92 -22.10 32.79
CA THR A 35 -69.12 -20.66 33.11
C THR A 35 -68.85 -20.21 34.54
N TYR A 36 -68.59 -21.11 35.50
CA TYR A 36 -68.26 -20.77 36.90
C TYR A 36 -66.80 -20.31 37.12
N GLY A 37 -66.10 -19.86 36.08
CA GLY A 37 -64.78 -19.23 36.24
C GLY A 37 -63.57 -20.18 36.35
N LYS A 38 -63.70 -21.48 36.01
CA LYS A 38 -62.56 -22.42 35.90
C LYS A 38 -61.41 -21.84 35.06
N THR A 39 -61.73 -21.34 33.87
CA THR A 39 -60.75 -20.74 32.96
C THR A 39 -60.17 -19.46 33.54
N THR A 40 -60.97 -18.67 34.26
CA THR A 40 -60.49 -17.46 34.96
C THR A 40 -59.45 -17.82 36.02
N LEU A 41 -59.71 -18.86 36.82
CA LEU A 41 -58.76 -19.33 37.83
C LEU A 41 -57.46 -19.87 37.20
N ALA A 42 -57.56 -20.60 36.09
CA ALA A 42 -56.39 -21.05 35.34
C ALA A 42 -55.53 -19.87 34.84
N LYS A 43 -56.16 -18.81 34.32
CA LYS A 43 -55.47 -17.57 33.90
C LYS A 43 -54.80 -16.86 35.08
N VAL A 44 -55.44 -16.82 36.26
CA VAL A 44 -54.82 -16.29 37.48
C VAL A 44 -53.55 -17.05 37.85
N PHE A 45 -53.59 -18.38 37.85
CA PHE A 45 -52.39 -19.19 38.12
C PHE A 45 -51.31 -19.03 37.05
N LYS A 46 -51.69 -18.84 35.79
CA LYS A 46 -50.76 -18.61 34.68
C LYS A 46 -50.05 -17.26 34.81
N SER A 47 -50.78 -16.20 35.18
CA SER A 47 -50.20 -14.90 35.52
C SER A 47 -49.29 -14.99 36.75
N LEU A 48 -49.70 -15.75 37.79
CA LEU A 48 -48.88 -15.98 38.97
C LEU A 48 -47.56 -16.70 38.65
N GLY A 49 -47.58 -17.70 37.76
CA GLY A 49 -46.37 -18.43 37.36
C GLY A 49 -45.42 -17.61 36.46
N SER A 50 -45.98 -16.82 35.53
CA SER A 50 -45.20 -15.96 34.63
C SER A 50 -44.79 -14.62 35.24
N ASP A 51 -45.39 -14.24 36.37
CA ASP A 51 -45.21 -12.96 37.05
C ASP A 51 -45.63 -11.73 36.22
N ILE A 52 -46.45 -11.94 35.18
CA ILE A 52 -46.96 -10.89 34.29
C ILE A 52 -48.39 -10.56 34.69
N GLY A 53 -48.55 -9.48 35.46
CA GLY A 53 -49.84 -9.01 35.98
C GLY A 53 -50.76 -8.42 34.91
N GLY A 54 -50.20 -7.80 33.87
CA GLY A 54 -50.97 -7.10 32.84
C GLY A 54 -52.00 -7.97 32.08
N GLN A 55 -51.80 -9.29 32.02
CA GLN A 55 -52.78 -10.22 31.43
C GLN A 55 -54.09 -10.30 32.23
N LEU A 56 -54.08 -9.87 33.49
CA LEU A 56 -55.25 -9.87 34.36
C LEU A 56 -56.09 -8.60 34.19
N ASP A 57 -55.50 -7.50 33.73
CA ASP A 57 -56.23 -6.25 33.49
C ASP A 57 -57.35 -6.46 32.45
N GLU A 58 -57.08 -7.27 31.41
CA GLU A 58 -58.06 -7.67 30.39
C GLU A 58 -59.22 -8.53 30.93
N LEU A 59 -59.07 -9.08 32.14
CA LEU A 59 -60.08 -9.91 32.79
C LEU A 59 -60.93 -9.12 33.79
N THR A 60 -60.97 -7.79 33.70
CA THR A 60 -61.85 -6.99 34.57
C THR A 60 -63.30 -7.50 34.49
N THR A 61 -63.97 -7.65 35.65
CA THR A 61 -65.37 -8.09 35.69
C THR A 61 -66.27 -7.13 34.90
N ILE A 62 -67.06 -7.68 33.97
CA ILE A 62 -68.00 -6.90 33.16
C ILE A 62 -69.24 -6.59 34.01
N ALA A 63 -69.61 -5.31 34.09
CA ALA A 63 -70.77 -4.81 34.85
C ALA A 63 -70.79 -5.26 36.33
N PRO A 64 -69.81 -4.84 37.14
CA PRO A 64 -69.79 -5.19 38.56
C PRO A 64 -70.97 -4.57 39.30
N THR A 65 -71.61 -5.36 40.15
CA THR A 65 -72.59 -4.92 41.15
C THR A 65 -71.96 -3.95 42.16
N ILE A 66 -70.67 -4.09 42.42
CA ILE A 66 -69.90 -3.29 43.38
C ILE A 66 -68.79 -2.50 42.66
N SER A 67 -69.06 -1.25 42.31
CA SER A 67 -68.18 -0.42 41.46
C SER A 67 -66.99 0.24 42.18
N TRP A 68 -66.95 0.23 43.52
CA TRP A 68 -65.88 0.83 44.32
C TRP A 68 -64.80 -0.15 44.77
N ILE A 69 -64.91 -1.43 44.45
CA ILE A 69 -63.86 -2.41 44.72
C ILE A 69 -62.87 -2.37 43.56
N SER A 70 -61.59 -2.17 43.86
CA SER A 70 -60.53 -2.29 42.87
C SER A 70 -60.17 -3.75 42.61
N GLN A 71 -59.70 -4.05 41.40
CA GLN A 71 -59.20 -5.37 41.08
C GLN A 71 -57.95 -5.70 41.90
N GLU A 72 -58.05 -6.77 42.68
CA GLU A 72 -57.01 -7.21 43.62
C GLU A 72 -57.05 -8.73 43.78
N ILE A 73 -55.87 -9.34 43.87
CA ILE A 73 -55.71 -10.75 44.24
C ILE A 73 -54.74 -10.84 45.41
N GLU A 74 -55.10 -11.66 46.41
CA GLU A 74 -54.21 -12.03 47.50
C GLU A 74 -54.15 -13.55 47.62
N ILE A 75 -52.96 -14.12 47.43
CA ILE A 75 -52.67 -15.55 47.54
C ILE A 75 -51.59 -15.73 48.61
N LYS A 76 -51.67 -16.81 49.39
CA LYS A 76 -50.60 -17.20 50.30
C LYS A 76 -49.71 -18.26 49.66
N GLY A 77 -48.42 -17.94 49.54
CA GLY A 77 -47.37 -18.90 49.24
C GLY A 77 -46.84 -19.55 50.51
N PHE A 78 -46.32 -20.77 50.38
CA PHE A 78 -45.58 -21.45 51.43
C PHE A 78 -44.21 -21.86 50.90
N ASP A 79 -43.17 -21.45 51.62
CA ASP A 79 -41.77 -21.74 51.33
C ASP A 79 -41.34 -22.97 52.15
N THR A 80 -41.01 -24.05 51.46
CA THR A 80 -40.60 -25.32 52.08
C THR A 80 -39.22 -25.25 52.72
N ASN A 81 -38.36 -24.33 52.28
CA ASN A 81 -36.99 -24.21 52.81
C ASN A 81 -36.97 -23.42 54.12
N THR A 82 -37.78 -22.37 54.22
CA THR A 82 -37.87 -21.52 55.43
C THR A 82 -39.06 -21.88 56.33
N ASN A 83 -39.87 -22.87 55.93
CA ASN A 83 -41.08 -23.32 56.64
C ASN A 83 -42.01 -22.16 57.03
N SER A 84 -42.18 -21.19 56.13
CA SER A 84 -42.91 -19.95 56.40
C SER A 84 -43.91 -19.59 55.30
N GLU A 85 -45.02 -19.00 55.72
CA GLU A 85 -46.02 -18.42 54.81
C GLU A 85 -45.59 -17.01 54.38
N TYR A 86 -45.84 -16.66 53.12
CA TYR A 86 -45.66 -15.31 52.61
C TYR A 86 -46.87 -14.88 51.77
N PRO A 87 -47.29 -13.61 51.85
CA PRO A 87 -48.35 -13.08 51.01
C PRO A 87 -47.80 -12.79 49.60
N ILE A 88 -48.62 -13.08 48.59
CA ILE A 88 -48.39 -12.67 47.20
C ILE A 88 -49.61 -11.85 46.80
N LYS A 89 -49.39 -10.60 46.36
CA LYS A 89 -50.49 -9.70 46.01
C LYS A 89 -50.36 -9.17 44.60
N TYR A 90 -51.49 -8.98 43.96
CA TYR A 90 -51.61 -8.26 42.71
C TYR A 90 -52.66 -7.17 42.86
N ILE A 91 -52.35 -6.00 42.32
CA ILE A 91 -53.22 -4.83 42.30
C ILE A 91 -53.36 -4.39 40.84
N TYR A 92 -54.55 -3.99 40.44
CA TYR A 92 -54.83 -3.48 39.10
C TYR A 92 -53.80 -2.44 38.62
N GLY A 93 -53.34 -2.57 37.37
CA GLY A 93 -52.33 -1.69 36.78
C GLY A 93 -50.89 -1.94 37.27
N SER A 94 -50.66 -2.92 38.14
CA SER A 94 -49.30 -3.38 38.44
C SER A 94 -48.77 -4.28 37.31
N ALA A 95 -47.57 -3.99 36.84
CA ALA A 95 -46.96 -4.78 35.77
C ALA A 95 -46.68 -6.24 36.21
N ASN A 96 -46.27 -6.42 37.47
CA ASN A 96 -45.87 -7.70 38.06
C ASN A 96 -46.56 -7.92 39.41
N TRP A 97 -46.55 -9.15 39.91
CA TRP A 97 -47.04 -9.47 41.26
C TRP A 97 -46.04 -9.01 42.33
N THR A 98 -46.54 -8.66 43.51
CA THR A 98 -45.69 -8.31 44.68
C THR A 98 -45.31 -9.56 45.46
N ASP A 99 -44.04 -9.66 45.85
CA ASP A 99 -43.46 -10.76 46.65
C ASP A 99 -43.66 -12.17 46.05
N ASN A 100 -43.74 -12.27 44.73
CA ASN A 100 -44.00 -13.51 44.01
C ASN A 100 -42.75 -14.41 43.90
N LYS A 101 -42.50 -15.21 44.93
CA LYS A 101 -41.45 -16.25 44.92
C LYS A 101 -41.84 -17.52 44.12
N LEU A 102 -43.08 -17.60 43.63
CA LEU A 102 -43.56 -18.72 42.82
C LEU A 102 -43.26 -18.56 41.33
N LYS A 103 -42.74 -17.40 40.92
CA LYS A 103 -42.31 -17.11 39.55
C LYS A 103 -41.39 -18.21 39.02
N GLY A 104 -41.73 -18.75 37.85
CA GLY A 104 -40.96 -19.81 37.18
C GLY A 104 -41.12 -21.22 37.78
N ASN A 105 -41.79 -21.36 38.93
CA ASN A 105 -41.96 -22.64 39.62
C ASN A 105 -43.42 -23.15 39.57
N LEU A 106 -44.30 -22.48 38.83
CA LEU A 106 -45.72 -22.82 38.70
C LEU A 106 -46.07 -23.02 37.23
N TYR A 107 -46.41 -24.26 36.88
CA TYR A 107 -46.80 -24.67 35.54
C TYR A 107 -48.31 -24.85 35.45
N VAL A 108 -48.92 -24.23 34.45
CA VAL A 108 -50.36 -24.34 34.17
C VAL A 108 -50.56 -24.96 32.80
N PHE A 109 -51.19 -26.13 32.77
CA PHE A 109 -51.51 -26.88 31.57
C PHE A 109 -52.99 -26.70 31.22
N ASP A 110 -53.32 -25.60 30.53
CA ASP A 110 -54.67 -25.30 30.04
C ASP A 110 -54.82 -25.60 28.53
N ASN A 111 -56.04 -25.46 28.00
CA ASN A 111 -56.26 -25.67 26.58
C ASN A 111 -55.45 -24.69 25.71
N ASP A 112 -55.22 -23.46 26.19
CA ASP A 112 -54.34 -22.48 25.55
C ASP A 112 -52.88 -22.96 25.50
N PHE A 113 -52.40 -23.63 26.56
CA PHE A 113 -51.08 -24.25 26.60
C PHE A 113 -50.96 -25.34 25.54
N ILE A 114 -51.97 -26.21 25.40
CA ILE A 114 -52.02 -27.26 24.39
C ILE A 114 -52.01 -26.65 22.98
N HIS A 115 -52.82 -25.62 22.74
CA HIS A 115 -52.84 -24.96 21.43
C HIS A 115 -51.54 -24.25 21.07
N LYS A 116 -50.84 -23.68 22.07
CA LYS A 116 -49.61 -22.92 21.85
C LYS A 116 -48.36 -23.79 21.67
N HIS A 117 -48.33 -24.99 22.27
CA HIS A 117 -47.11 -25.82 22.33
C HIS A 117 -47.26 -27.22 21.72
N LEU A 118 -48.48 -27.71 21.49
CA LEU A 118 -48.73 -29.07 21.01
C LEU A 118 -49.44 -29.08 19.65
N ILE A 119 -50.70 -28.62 19.55
CA ILE A 119 -51.54 -28.81 18.35
C ILE A 119 -52.49 -27.63 18.12
N THR A 120 -52.45 -27.04 16.93
CA THR A 120 -53.55 -26.20 16.40
C THR A 120 -54.57 -27.10 15.71
N TRP A 121 -55.87 -26.87 15.97
CA TRP A 121 -57.04 -27.74 15.67
C TRP A 121 -57.10 -28.44 14.29
N ILE A 122 -56.32 -28.03 13.29
CA ILE A 122 -56.40 -28.54 11.91
C ILE A 122 -55.03 -29.02 11.37
N ASP A 123 -53.89 -28.54 11.89
CA ASP A 123 -52.57 -28.92 11.38
C ASP A 123 -51.44 -28.67 12.38
N ILE A 124 -50.36 -29.45 12.29
CA ILE A 124 -49.09 -29.21 13.00
C ILE A 124 -48.22 -28.31 12.11
N THR A 125 -48.19 -27.01 12.41
CA THR A 125 -47.35 -26.05 11.69
C THR A 125 -45.85 -26.20 12.05
N HIS A 126 -44.96 -25.71 11.18
CA HIS A 126 -43.50 -25.72 11.45
C HIS A 126 -43.15 -25.03 12.78
N GLY A 127 -43.78 -23.90 13.08
CA GLY A 127 -43.58 -23.18 14.35
C GLY A 127 -44.08 -23.94 15.58
N ASN A 128 -45.04 -24.87 15.43
CA ASN A 128 -45.44 -25.76 16.51
C ASN A 128 -44.41 -26.89 16.72
N LYS A 129 -43.72 -27.36 15.67
CA LYS A 129 -42.65 -28.38 15.80
C LYS A 129 -41.41 -27.82 16.51
N GLU A 130 -41.05 -26.56 16.23
CA GLU A 130 -39.97 -25.86 16.95
C GLU A 130 -40.33 -25.71 18.43
N LYS A 131 -41.52 -25.18 18.75
CA LYS A 131 -41.99 -25.01 20.13
C LYS A 131 -42.24 -26.31 20.88
N PHE A 132 -42.60 -27.38 20.17
CA PHE A 132 -42.71 -28.72 20.75
C PHE A 132 -41.33 -29.27 21.14
N THR A 133 -40.31 -28.98 20.32
CA THR A 133 -38.91 -29.30 20.65
C THR A 133 -38.44 -28.50 21.86
N ASP A 134 -38.80 -27.21 21.93
CA ASP A 134 -38.55 -26.34 23.10
C ASP A 134 -39.26 -26.85 24.38
N PHE A 135 -40.49 -27.36 24.25
CA PHE A 135 -41.24 -27.96 25.36
C PHE A 135 -40.54 -29.21 25.92
N ILE A 136 -40.05 -30.09 25.03
CA ILE A 136 -39.28 -31.28 25.44
C ILE A 136 -37.96 -30.89 26.14
N LEU A 137 -37.37 -29.76 25.76
CA LEU A 137 -36.10 -29.27 26.30
C LEU A 137 -36.22 -28.53 27.65
N TRP A 138 -37.43 -28.30 28.17
CA TRP A 138 -37.71 -27.69 29.48
C TRP A 138 -37.26 -26.22 29.61
N ASP A 139 -37.82 -25.50 30.60
CA ASP A 139 -37.71 -24.04 30.71
C ASP A 139 -36.28 -23.52 30.81
N GLU A 140 -35.37 -24.26 31.44
CA GLU A 140 -33.96 -23.86 31.56
C GLU A 140 -33.24 -23.84 30.21
N ALA A 141 -33.56 -24.79 29.31
CA ALA A 141 -33.00 -24.79 27.97
C ALA A 141 -33.60 -23.68 27.12
N VAL A 142 -34.92 -23.44 27.24
CA VAL A 142 -35.60 -22.35 26.53
C VAL A 142 -35.11 -20.98 27.01
N GLN A 143 -34.88 -20.81 28.32
CA GLN A 143 -34.25 -19.60 28.87
C GLN A 143 -32.82 -19.43 28.33
N SER A 144 -32.04 -20.50 28.27
CA SER A 144 -30.68 -20.46 27.71
C SER A 144 -30.70 -20.08 26.22
N ILE A 145 -31.63 -20.64 25.45
CA ILE A 145 -31.83 -20.29 24.03
C ILE A 145 -32.21 -18.82 23.87
N ASN A 146 -33.17 -18.33 24.66
CA ASN A 146 -33.59 -16.93 24.64
C ASN A 146 -32.45 -15.98 25.05
N GLN A 147 -31.66 -16.35 26.07
CA GLN A 147 -30.47 -15.58 26.47
C GLN A 147 -29.43 -15.54 25.34
N ILE A 148 -29.21 -16.67 24.65
CA ILE A 148 -28.31 -16.73 23.50
C ILE A 148 -28.81 -15.83 22.37
N GLU A 149 -30.10 -15.82 22.07
CA GLU A 149 -30.68 -14.94 21.06
C GLU A 149 -30.57 -13.46 21.45
N GLU A 150 -30.83 -13.13 22.71
CA GLU A 150 -30.74 -11.75 23.22
C GLU A 150 -29.28 -11.25 23.20
N LEU A 151 -28.33 -12.11 23.58
CA LEU A 151 -26.89 -11.84 23.49
C LEU A 151 -26.44 -11.68 22.03
N LYS A 152 -26.97 -12.49 21.10
CA LYS A 152 -26.73 -12.32 19.66
C LYS A 152 -27.25 -10.97 19.15
N LYS A 153 -28.48 -10.57 19.53
CA LYS A 153 -29.05 -9.27 19.18
C LYS A 153 -28.21 -8.11 19.76
N LYS A 154 -27.85 -8.16 21.04
CA LYS A 154 -26.97 -7.16 21.67
C LYS A 154 -25.60 -7.09 20.98
N THR A 155 -25.02 -8.23 20.62
CA THR A 155 -23.75 -8.28 19.88
C THR A 155 -23.87 -7.66 18.50
N LEU A 156 -24.99 -7.87 17.81
CA LEU A 156 -25.24 -7.26 16.49
C LEU A 156 -25.38 -5.74 16.59
N LEU A 157 -26.12 -5.25 17.58
CA LEU A 157 -26.26 -3.82 17.87
C LEU A 157 -24.92 -3.19 18.23
N LEU A 158 -24.18 -3.77 19.18
CA LEU A 158 -22.84 -3.31 19.55
C LEU A 158 -21.87 -3.34 18.38
N LYS A 159 -21.95 -4.32 17.48
CA LYS A 159 -21.14 -4.34 16.24
C LYS A 159 -21.52 -3.22 15.27
N ASN A 160 -22.80 -2.86 15.18
CA ASN A 160 -23.24 -1.74 14.36
C ASN A 160 -22.83 -0.39 14.98
N ASP A 161 -22.92 -0.25 16.31
CA ASP A 161 -22.43 0.93 17.03
C ASP A 161 -20.90 1.04 16.97
N LEU A 162 -20.18 -0.09 17.01
CA LEU A 162 -18.74 -0.10 16.77
C LEU A 162 -18.37 0.34 15.36
N LYS A 163 -19.22 0.12 14.34
CA LYS A 163 -18.98 0.66 13.00
C LYS A 163 -19.08 2.18 12.96
N SER A 164 -19.97 2.79 13.74
CA SER A 164 -20.10 4.26 13.80
C SER A 164 -19.01 4.91 14.65
N LEU A 165 -18.53 4.22 15.69
CA LEU A 165 -17.41 4.65 16.53
C LEU A 165 -16.03 4.36 15.93
N LYS A 166 -15.97 3.65 14.79
CA LYS A 166 -14.73 3.25 14.14
C LYS A 166 -14.05 4.48 13.50
N PRO A 167 -12.81 4.82 13.90
CA PRO A 167 -12.06 5.86 13.21
C PRO A 167 -11.80 5.45 11.75
N PRO A 168 -11.92 6.38 10.77
CA PRO A 168 -11.77 6.07 9.35
C PRO A 168 -10.45 5.36 9.00
N TYR A 169 -9.38 5.62 9.75
CA TYR A 169 -8.05 5.06 9.52
C TYR A 169 -7.89 3.61 10.04
N LEU A 170 -8.79 3.09 10.88
CA LEU A 170 -8.82 1.68 11.33
C LEU A 170 -9.81 0.82 10.52
N ALA A 171 -10.46 1.41 9.50
CA ALA A 171 -11.53 0.78 8.72
C ALA A 171 -11.15 -0.56 8.07
N LYS A 172 -9.91 -0.71 7.59
CA LYS A 172 -9.45 -1.89 6.84
C LYS A 172 -8.80 -2.99 7.69
N GLU A 173 -8.25 -2.68 8.85
CA GLU A 173 -7.52 -3.63 9.71
C GLU A 173 -7.95 -3.48 11.17
N PHE A 174 -9.14 -3.98 11.49
CA PHE A 174 -9.69 -3.90 12.84
C PHE A 174 -9.32 -5.17 13.61
N ASN A 175 -8.16 -5.16 14.27
CA ASN A 175 -7.78 -6.20 15.22
C ASN A 175 -7.88 -5.67 16.67
N GLU A 176 -8.05 -6.56 17.63
CA GLU A 176 -8.19 -6.20 19.05
C GLU A 176 -6.93 -5.52 19.60
N THR A 177 -5.76 -5.88 19.06
CA THR A 177 -4.45 -5.35 19.44
C THR A 177 -4.30 -3.85 19.14
N LYS A 178 -4.72 -3.40 17.94
CA LYS A 178 -4.69 -2.01 17.49
C LYS A 178 -5.69 -1.12 18.23
N ILE A 179 -6.82 -1.70 18.66
CA ILE A 179 -7.79 -0.99 19.51
C ILE A 179 -7.18 -0.72 20.89
N ARG A 180 -6.48 -1.71 21.47
CA ARG A 180 -5.75 -1.53 22.72
C ARG A 180 -4.64 -0.49 22.55
N GLU A 181 -3.85 -0.57 21.48
CA GLU A 181 -2.87 0.47 21.16
C GLU A 181 -3.49 1.87 21.04
N TYR A 182 -4.68 1.98 20.44
CA TYR A 182 -5.39 3.25 20.33
C TYR A 182 -5.88 3.78 21.68
N LEU A 183 -6.44 2.93 22.53
CA LEU A 183 -6.88 3.31 23.89
C LEU A 183 -5.70 3.65 24.81
N HIS A 184 -4.52 3.08 24.54
CA HIS A 184 -3.28 3.34 25.25
C HIS A 184 -2.43 4.45 24.62
N LEU A 185 -2.90 5.12 23.55
CA LEU A 185 -2.24 6.31 23.03
C LEU A 185 -2.31 7.41 24.08
N ASN A 186 -1.21 7.60 24.78
CA ASN A 186 -1.01 8.74 25.64
C ASN A 186 -0.82 9.95 24.74
N ILE A 187 -1.80 10.85 24.70
CA ILE A 187 -1.69 12.10 23.95
C ILE A 187 -0.68 12.96 24.72
N GLU A 188 0.57 12.90 24.30
CA GLU A 188 1.58 13.85 24.77
C GLU A 188 1.10 15.26 24.42
N THR A 189 0.97 16.03 25.50
CA THR A 189 0.55 17.42 25.57
C THR A 189 1.38 18.30 24.65
N ASP A 190 0.79 18.73 23.53
CA ASP A 190 0.95 20.02 22.85
C ASP A 190 0.53 19.87 21.37
N GLU A 191 -0.43 20.69 20.92
CA GLU A 191 -0.95 20.67 19.55
C GLU A 191 0.14 20.96 18.50
N GLU A 192 1.16 21.74 18.88
CA GLU A 192 2.33 22.07 18.07
C GLU A 192 3.18 20.81 17.77
N SER A 193 3.35 19.93 18.76
CA SER A 193 4.15 18.70 18.65
C SER A 193 3.49 17.69 17.70
N ILE A 194 2.16 17.60 17.74
CA ILE A 194 1.37 16.74 16.85
C ILE A 194 1.43 17.28 15.42
N LYS A 195 1.35 18.60 15.22
CA LYS A 195 1.52 19.23 13.89
C LYS A 195 2.89 18.94 13.30
N LYS A 196 3.97 19.11 14.08
CA LYS A 196 5.34 18.77 13.64
C LYS A 196 5.49 17.29 13.27
N ARG A 197 4.93 16.38 14.07
CA ARG A 197 5.02 14.94 13.79
C ARG A 197 4.20 14.54 12.57
N LYS A 198 3.03 15.16 12.36
CA LYS A 198 2.21 14.96 11.15
C LYS A 198 2.94 15.45 9.90
N GLU A 199 3.64 16.57 9.99
CA GLU A 199 4.44 17.10 8.88
C GLU A 199 5.65 16.20 8.57
N GLN A 200 6.34 15.69 9.60
CA GLN A 200 7.42 14.71 9.43
C GLN A 200 6.94 13.40 8.79
N ILE A 201 5.77 12.91 9.19
CA ILE A 201 5.18 11.69 8.59
C ILE A 201 4.74 11.97 7.16
N ARG A 202 4.18 13.15 6.86
CA ARG A 202 3.88 13.56 5.48
C ARG A 202 5.12 13.60 4.62
N LEU A 203 6.21 14.19 5.12
CA LEU A 203 7.51 14.20 4.43
C LEU A 203 8.04 12.79 4.18
N LYS A 204 7.89 11.87 5.15
CA LYS A 204 8.24 10.46 4.94
C LYS A 204 7.35 9.78 3.90
N ILE A 205 6.03 10.03 3.90
CA ILE A 205 5.10 9.48 2.92
C ILE A 205 5.39 10.04 1.52
N THR A 206 5.70 11.34 1.39
CA THR A 206 6.12 11.91 0.10
C THR A 206 7.45 11.32 -0.37
N ASN A 207 8.39 11.06 0.54
CA ASN A 207 9.67 10.41 0.21
C ASN A 207 9.52 8.92 -0.13
N LEU A 208 8.50 8.24 0.40
CA LEU A 208 8.20 6.85 0.06
C LEU A 208 7.39 6.75 -1.24
N ASN A 209 6.43 7.65 -1.46
CA ASN A 209 5.71 7.73 -2.74
C ASN A 209 6.63 8.19 -3.88
N SER A 210 7.65 9.00 -3.58
CA SER A 210 8.70 9.29 -4.57
C SER A 210 9.51 8.04 -4.90
N SER A 211 9.63 7.06 -3.99
CA SER A 211 10.23 5.77 -4.32
C SER A 211 9.38 4.92 -5.30
N ASP A 212 8.04 5.00 -5.23
CA ASP A 212 7.16 4.40 -6.25
C ASP A 212 7.27 5.11 -7.60
N SER A 213 7.57 6.42 -7.62
CA SER A 213 7.89 7.11 -8.88
C SER A 213 9.26 6.70 -9.45
N ILE A 214 10.24 6.32 -8.61
CA ILE A 214 11.54 5.77 -9.06
C ILE A 214 11.33 4.44 -9.81
N VAL A 215 10.41 3.58 -9.37
CA VAL A 215 10.10 2.31 -10.03
C VAL A 215 9.38 2.51 -11.38
N LYS A 216 8.69 3.64 -11.59
CA LYS A 216 8.00 3.99 -12.84
C LYS A 216 8.84 4.81 -13.80
N LEU A 217 10.09 5.12 -13.44
CA LEU A 217 10.98 5.84 -14.31
C LEU A 217 11.23 5.01 -15.59
N PRO A 218 11.16 5.62 -16.78
CA PRO A 218 11.51 4.92 -18.01
C PRO A 218 12.97 4.45 -17.91
N ASP A 219 13.25 3.24 -18.39
CA ASP A 219 14.62 2.74 -18.51
C ASP A 219 15.45 3.67 -19.37
N ILE A 220 16.67 3.95 -18.93
CA ILE A 220 17.65 4.69 -19.72
C ILE A 220 18.12 3.76 -20.82
N ASP A 221 17.97 4.18 -22.08
CA ASP A 221 18.52 3.46 -23.22
C ASP A 221 20.04 3.33 -23.03
N SER A 222 20.53 2.10 -22.84
CA SER A 222 21.96 1.85 -22.67
C SER A 222 22.67 2.15 -23.98
N PHE A 223 23.48 3.20 -24.00
CA PHE A 223 24.33 3.55 -25.12
C PHE A 223 25.78 3.18 -24.79
N VAL A 224 26.36 2.28 -25.57
CA VAL A 224 27.79 1.97 -25.53
C VAL A 224 28.42 2.77 -26.67
N PRO A 225 29.23 3.80 -26.38
CA PRO A 225 29.86 4.58 -27.44
C PRO A 225 30.82 3.69 -28.24
N ASN A 226 30.60 3.61 -29.56
CA ASN A 226 31.44 2.80 -30.45
C ASN A 226 32.71 3.52 -30.94
N PHE A 227 32.95 4.75 -30.47
CA PHE A 227 34.09 5.59 -30.89
C PHE A 227 35.45 4.95 -30.56
N LEU A 228 35.52 4.08 -29.55
CA LEU A 228 36.77 3.40 -29.19
C LEU A 228 37.28 2.52 -30.33
N ASN A 229 36.39 1.84 -31.05
CA ASN A 229 36.77 1.02 -32.20
C ASN A 229 37.21 1.88 -33.39
N ALA A 230 36.56 3.03 -33.58
CA ALA A 230 36.90 4.00 -34.62
C ALA A 230 38.30 4.60 -34.39
N ILE A 231 38.57 5.02 -33.15
CA ILE A 231 39.91 5.48 -32.72
C ILE A 231 40.97 4.41 -32.93
N VAL A 232 40.70 3.15 -32.54
CA VAL A 232 41.67 2.05 -32.71
C VAL A 232 42.00 1.84 -34.19
N ASN A 233 41.00 1.83 -35.08
CA ASN A 233 41.21 1.68 -36.52
C ASN A 233 42.04 2.82 -37.12
N GLU A 234 41.80 4.06 -36.72
CA GLU A 234 42.58 5.21 -37.21
C GLU A 234 44.00 5.22 -36.65
N ILE A 235 44.21 4.81 -35.40
CA ILE A 235 45.55 4.62 -34.82
C ILE A 235 46.34 3.54 -35.57
N GLU A 236 45.70 2.44 -35.95
CA GLU A 236 46.33 1.40 -36.79
C GLU A 236 46.75 1.96 -38.15
N LYS A 237 45.92 2.78 -38.80
CA LYS A 237 46.29 3.46 -40.05
C LYS A 237 47.47 4.40 -39.87
N ILE A 238 47.50 5.18 -38.79
CA ILE A 238 48.64 6.05 -38.46
C ILE A 238 49.90 5.22 -38.29
N ASN A 239 49.84 4.11 -37.55
CA ASN A 239 50.97 3.22 -37.35
C ASN A 239 51.47 2.63 -38.68
N LEU A 240 50.57 2.26 -39.60
CA LEU A 240 50.94 1.80 -40.94
C LEU A 240 51.65 2.88 -41.76
N VAL A 241 51.21 4.14 -41.67
CA VAL A 241 51.85 5.26 -42.37
C VAL A 241 53.23 5.55 -41.78
N ILE A 242 53.38 5.55 -40.46
CA ILE A 242 54.67 5.77 -39.77
C ILE A 242 55.65 4.62 -40.03
N ALA A 243 55.15 3.39 -40.19
CA ALA A 243 55.96 2.21 -40.49
C ALA A 243 56.45 2.14 -41.94
N LYS A 244 56.00 3.04 -42.84
CA LYS A 244 56.54 3.13 -44.20
C LYS A 244 57.99 3.59 -44.14
N ASP A 245 58.90 2.77 -44.64
CA ASP A 245 60.33 3.09 -44.73
C ASP A 245 60.72 3.46 -46.17
N PHE A 246 61.72 4.32 -46.31
CA PHE A 246 62.25 4.73 -47.61
C PHE A 246 63.44 3.84 -47.97
N GLN A 247 63.23 2.84 -48.83
CA GLN A 247 64.19 1.77 -49.09
C GLN A 247 65.52 2.20 -49.73
N ASP A 248 65.59 3.40 -50.30
CA ASP A 248 66.78 3.90 -51.01
C ASP A 248 67.82 4.56 -50.09
N VAL A 249 67.54 4.73 -48.79
CA VAL A 249 68.49 5.30 -47.81
C VAL A 249 68.93 4.24 -46.82
N THR A 250 70.20 3.86 -46.86
CA THR A 250 70.81 2.98 -45.84
C THR A 250 70.97 3.69 -44.50
N SER A 251 70.79 2.96 -43.39
CA SER A 251 70.99 3.47 -42.02
C SER A 251 72.37 4.14 -41.83
N THR A 252 73.40 3.61 -42.48
CA THR A 252 74.76 4.16 -42.48
C THR A 252 74.85 5.55 -43.13
N THR A 253 74.14 5.78 -44.24
CA THR A 253 74.08 7.09 -44.93
C THR A 253 73.41 8.14 -44.04
N LEU A 254 72.32 7.76 -43.36
CA LEU A 254 71.62 8.64 -42.43
C LEU A 254 72.49 8.99 -41.20
N GLU A 255 73.24 8.01 -40.68
CA GLU A 255 74.16 8.22 -39.55
C GLU A 255 75.32 9.14 -39.92
N ASN A 256 75.91 8.99 -41.11
CA ASN A 256 76.99 9.85 -41.62
C ASN A 256 76.52 11.31 -41.74
N ILE A 257 75.35 11.54 -42.33
CA ILE A 257 74.76 12.88 -42.46
C ILE A 257 74.46 13.48 -41.08
N LYS A 258 73.86 12.71 -40.17
CA LYS A 258 73.59 13.14 -38.78
C LYS A 258 74.86 13.47 -38.02
N ALA A 259 75.92 12.68 -38.17
CA ALA A 259 77.22 12.94 -37.55
C ALA A 259 77.86 14.22 -38.09
N HIS A 260 77.81 14.44 -39.41
CA HIS A 260 78.34 15.65 -40.03
C HIS A 260 77.61 16.91 -39.54
N ILE A 261 76.27 16.91 -39.56
CA ILE A 261 75.47 18.06 -39.12
C ILE A 261 75.69 18.34 -37.63
N ARG A 262 75.75 17.31 -36.76
CA ARG A 262 76.04 17.51 -35.32
C ARG A 262 77.43 18.10 -35.06
N THR A 263 78.41 17.77 -35.89
CA THR A 263 79.79 18.22 -35.71
C THR A 263 79.97 19.67 -36.13
N HIS A 264 79.21 20.12 -37.14
CA HIS A 264 79.40 21.43 -37.75
C HIS A 264 78.27 22.42 -37.49
N THR A 265 77.25 22.03 -36.72
CA THR A 265 76.08 22.87 -36.46
C THR A 265 75.54 22.75 -35.04
N ASN A 266 74.86 23.80 -34.58
CA ASN A 266 74.31 23.87 -33.22
C ASN A 266 72.90 23.27 -33.10
N SER A 267 72.18 23.04 -34.20
CA SER A 267 70.83 22.47 -34.20
C SER A 267 70.45 21.88 -35.56
N TRP A 268 69.91 20.65 -35.54
CA TRP A 268 69.39 19.95 -36.72
C TRP A 268 68.17 20.67 -37.33
N ASP A 269 67.23 21.12 -36.48
CA ASP A 269 65.94 21.67 -36.89
C ASP A 269 66.06 23.01 -37.63
N ALA A 270 67.11 23.78 -37.31
CA ALA A 270 67.34 25.08 -37.95
C ALA A 270 67.94 24.97 -39.36
N ILE A 271 68.46 23.79 -39.73
CA ILE A 271 69.40 23.64 -40.85
C ILE A 271 68.90 22.61 -41.88
N ASP A 272 68.08 21.63 -41.48
CA ASP A 272 67.55 20.59 -42.39
C ASP A 272 66.82 21.19 -43.61
N GLY A 273 65.95 22.18 -43.41
CA GLY A 273 65.26 22.87 -44.51
C GLY A 273 66.19 23.68 -45.42
N TRP A 274 67.23 24.30 -44.85
CA TRP A 274 68.20 25.10 -45.60
C TRP A 274 69.14 24.21 -46.42
N ILE A 275 69.70 23.14 -45.83
CA ILE A 275 70.57 22.18 -46.52
C ILE A 275 69.81 21.49 -47.65
N LYS A 276 68.56 21.05 -47.41
CA LYS A 276 67.74 20.40 -48.43
C LYS A 276 67.50 21.33 -49.63
N THR A 277 67.06 22.57 -49.37
CA THR A 277 66.78 23.55 -50.43
C THR A 277 68.05 23.90 -51.19
N TRP A 278 69.14 24.17 -50.46
CA TRP A 278 70.42 24.52 -51.04
C TRP A 278 70.99 23.41 -51.92
N PHE A 279 70.96 22.16 -51.44
CA PHE A 279 71.50 21.00 -52.16
C PHE A 279 70.71 20.72 -53.45
N LEU A 280 69.38 20.78 -53.41
CA LEU A 280 68.54 20.59 -54.60
C LEU A 280 68.77 21.68 -55.66
N ASP A 281 68.90 22.94 -55.22
CA ASP A 281 69.11 24.08 -56.14
C ASP A 281 70.52 24.10 -56.76
N HIS A 282 71.52 23.51 -56.10
CA HIS A 282 72.94 23.61 -56.48
C HIS A 282 73.59 22.26 -56.85
N LYS A 283 72.81 21.22 -57.14
CA LYS A 283 73.26 19.84 -57.45
C LYS A 283 74.29 19.70 -58.60
N LYS A 284 74.47 20.73 -59.44
CA LYS A 284 75.24 20.67 -60.70
C LYS A 284 76.59 21.40 -60.70
N TRP A 285 77.13 21.75 -59.53
CA TRP A 285 78.34 22.56 -59.45
C TRP A 285 79.55 21.70 -59.09
N ASP A 286 80.57 21.72 -59.95
CA ASP A 286 81.88 21.08 -59.72
C ASP A 286 82.73 21.85 -58.69
N ILE A 287 82.29 23.07 -58.32
CA ILE A 287 83.00 23.94 -57.38
C ILE A 287 81.99 24.48 -56.36
N CYS A 288 82.29 24.32 -55.07
CA CYS A 288 81.46 24.82 -53.98
C CYS A 288 81.41 26.36 -53.98
N PRO A 289 80.23 26.99 -54.03
CA PRO A 289 80.09 28.45 -54.12
C PRO A 289 80.47 29.19 -52.83
N PHE A 290 80.64 28.50 -51.70
CA PHE A 290 81.00 29.11 -50.42
C PHE A 290 82.51 29.08 -50.14
N CYS A 291 83.14 27.92 -50.35
CA CYS A 291 84.56 27.73 -50.04
C CYS A 291 85.46 27.62 -51.27
N GLY A 292 84.89 27.59 -52.49
CA GLY A 292 85.63 27.49 -53.74
C GLY A 292 86.35 26.15 -53.94
N GLN A 293 86.02 25.14 -53.13
CA GLN A 293 86.61 23.80 -53.21
C GLN A 293 85.95 22.97 -54.29
N ASP A 294 86.74 22.11 -54.93
CA ASP A 294 86.27 21.10 -55.86
C ASP A 294 85.34 20.12 -55.12
N THR A 295 84.16 19.86 -55.69
CA THR A 295 83.13 18.98 -55.13
C THR A 295 83.13 17.59 -55.77
N ILE A 296 83.98 17.37 -56.78
CA ILE A 296 84.14 16.11 -57.48
C ILE A 296 84.66 15.04 -56.49
N GLU A 297 83.98 13.88 -56.45
CA GLU A 297 84.31 12.71 -55.61
C GLU A 297 84.20 12.89 -54.08
N ASN A 298 83.40 13.83 -53.57
CA ASN A 298 83.14 13.90 -52.12
C ASN A 298 82.08 12.85 -51.67
N PRO A 299 82.45 11.84 -50.85
CA PRO A 299 81.52 10.79 -50.41
C PRO A 299 80.31 11.33 -49.64
N LEU A 300 80.47 12.44 -48.92
CA LEU A 300 79.40 13.06 -48.16
C LEU A 300 78.35 13.71 -49.08
N LEU A 301 78.76 14.29 -50.21
CA LEU A 301 77.84 14.85 -51.20
C LEU A 301 77.07 13.74 -51.95
N GLU A 302 77.68 12.57 -52.12
CA GLU A 302 77.00 11.38 -52.63
C GLU A 302 75.94 10.87 -51.64
N ASP A 303 76.28 10.81 -50.35
CA ASP A 303 75.35 10.48 -49.26
C ASP A 303 74.19 11.49 -49.19
N PHE A 304 74.47 12.79 -49.29
CA PHE A 304 73.43 13.84 -49.39
C PHE A 304 72.60 13.72 -50.67
N SER A 305 73.17 13.31 -51.81
CA SER A 305 72.40 13.08 -53.05
C SER A 305 71.47 11.88 -52.98
N LYS A 306 71.84 10.85 -52.21
CA LYS A 306 70.98 9.67 -51.97
C LYS A 306 69.85 10.02 -51.01
N PHE A 307 70.12 10.89 -50.04
CA PHE A 307 69.13 11.32 -49.04
C PHE A 307 68.17 12.41 -49.55
N PHE A 308 68.69 13.48 -50.15
CA PHE A 308 67.90 14.60 -50.69
C PHE A 308 67.68 14.44 -52.20
N ASN A 309 66.90 13.42 -52.57
CA ASN A 309 66.40 13.26 -53.93
C ASN A 309 64.92 13.65 -54.04
N GLU A 310 64.42 13.75 -55.27
CA GLU A 310 63.03 14.08 -55.58
C GLU A 310 62.08 13.01 -55.02
N ALA A 311 62.44 11.73 -55.13
CA ALA A 311 61.68 10.59 -54.59
C ALA A 311 61.48 10.65 -53.07
N TYR A 312 62.48 11.04 -52.29
CA TYR A 312 62.40 11.24 -50.84
C TYR A 312 61.53 12.45 -50.50
N SER A 313 61.60 13.51 -51.31
CA SER A 313 60.75 14.69 -51.12
C SER A 313 59.28 14.36 -51.36
N GLU A 314 58.97 13.63 -52.43
CA GLU A 314 57.62 13.12 -52.72
C GLU A 314 57.13 12.16 -51.62
N PHE A 315 57.97 11.22 -51.19
CA PHE A 315 57.67 10.29 -50.11
C PHE A 315 57.36 10.99 -48.79
N SER A 316 58.21 11.94 -48.38
CA SER A 316 58.01 12.72 -47.15
C SER A 316 56.71 13.54 -47.21
N THR A 317 56.39 14.11 -48.38
CA THR A 317 55.16 14.88 -48.59
C THR A 317 53.93 13.97 -48.53
N SER A 318 54.00 12.80 -49.18
CA SER A 318 52.94 11.79 -49.14
C SER A 318 52.68 11.28 -47.73
N ILE A 319 53.71 11.02 -46.92
CA ILE A 319 53.53 10.65 -45.50
C ILE A 319 52.83 11.75 -44.73
N ILE A 320 53.26 13.01 -44.88
CA ILE A 320 52.65 14.14 -44.18
C ILE A 320 51.19 14.33 -44.58
N GLU A 321 50.85 14.17 -45.86
CA GLU A 321 49.47 14.25 -46.35
C GLU A 321 48.61 13.09 -45.83
N ASP A 322 49.13 11.87 -45.86
CA ASP A 322 48.45 10.68 -45.33
C ASP A 322 48.19 10.82 -43.81
N LEU A 323 49.18 11.29 -43.05
CA LEU A 323 49.01 11.56 -41.62
C LEU A 323 47.97 12.65 -41.34
N LYS A 324 47.98 13.74 -42.12
CA LYS A 324 46.96 14.80 -41.99
C LYS A 324 45.55 14.26 -42.25
N LYS A 325 45.38 13.39 -43.25
CA LYS A 325 44.09 12.75 -43.55
C LYS A 325 43.62 11.87 -42.39
N CYS A 326 44.48 11.01 -41.84
CA CYS A 326 44.15 10.16 -40.69
C CYS A 326 43.79 10.97 -39.44
N VAL A 327 44.56 12.02 -39.14
CA VAL A 327 44.28 12.89 -37.99
C VAL A 327 42.94 13.63 -38.15
N ASN A 328 42.64 14.13 -39.34
CA ASN A 328 41.35 14.78 -39.62
C ASN A 328 40.17 13.80 -39.54
N ALA A 329 40.33 12.57 -40.04
CA ALA A 329 39.32 11.53 -39.93
C ALA A 329 39.01 11.19 -38.46
N LEU A 330 40.06 10.99 -37.65
CA LEU A 330 39.94 10.74 -36.22
C LEU A 330 39.26 11.91 -35.48
N TYR A 331 39.59 13.15 -35.85
CA TYR A 331 38.94 14.34 -35.28
C TYR A 331 37.44 14.40 -35.62
N LEU A 332 37.06 14.07 -36.85
CA LEU A 332 35.66 14.06 -37.30
C LEU A 332 34.84 12.97 -36.61
N GLU A 333 35.37 11.75 -36.51
CA GLU A 333 34.69 10.62 -35.85
C GLU A 333 34.45 10.91 -34.36
N ILE A 334 35.47 11.42 -33.65
CA ILE A 334 35.32 11.81 -32.24
C ILE A 334 34.26 12.89 -32.08
N LYS A 335 34.24 13.89 -32.97
CA LYS A 335 33.30 15.02 -32.89
C LYS A 335 31.86 14.58 -33.15
N LEU A 336 31.62 13.73 -34.14
CA LEU A 336 30.29 13.23 -34.48
C LEU A 336 29.73 12.30 -33.41
N ASP A 337 30.55 11.38 -32.88
CA ASP A 337 30.10 10.45 -31.84
C ASP A 337 29.91 11.16 -30.49
N ALA A 338 30.76 12.12 -30.13
CA ALA A 338 30.55 12.95 -28.95
C ALA A 338 29.27 13.78 -29.05
N HIS A 339 28.92 14.25 -30.25
CA HIS A 339 27.66 14.96 -30.52
C HIS A 339 26.44 14.07 -30.35
N ASP A 340 26.43 12.87 -30.93
CA ASP A 340 25.31 11.91 -30.75
C ASP A 340 25.16 11.51 -29.28
N TYR A 341 26.28 11.32 -28.58
CA TYR A 341 26.29 11.04 -27.15
C TYR A 341 25.66 12.16 -26.33
N LEU A 342 26.08 13.42 -26.53
CA LEU A 342 25.52 14.56 -25.82
C LEU A 342 24.03 14.77 -26.12
N LYS A 343 23.61 14.63 -27.39
CA LYS A 343 22.20 14.70 -27.79
C LYS A 343 21.37 13.65 -27.07
N ARG A 344 21.82 12.40 -27.02
CA ARG A 344 21.09 11.30 -26.34
C ARG A 344 21.04 11.48 -24.83
N ILE A 345 22.10 12.01 -24.22
CA ILE A 345 22.07 12.42 -22.80
C ILE A 345 21.00 13.48 -22.58
N ILE A 346 20.95 14.51 -23.40
CA ILE A 346 19.95 15.58 -23.27
C ILE A 346 18.53 15.02 -23.42
N VAL A 347 18.28 14.16 -24.41
CA VAL A 347 16.98 13.48 -24.59
C VAL A 347 16.63 12.61 -23.39
N ASN A 348 17.58 11.87 -22.85
CA ASN A 348 17.36 11.08 -21.65
C ASN A 348 17.06 11.97 -20.44
N LEU A 349 17.79 13.07 -20.23
CA LEU A 349 17.51 14.03 -19.16
C LEU A 349 16.13 14.69 -19.31
N GLN A 350 15.68 14.99 -20.53
CA GLN A 350 14.33 15.50 -20.80
C GLN A 350 13.23 14.52 -20.39
N LYS A 351 13.44 13.20 -20.54
CA LYS A 351 12.48 12.18 -20.05
C LYS A 351 12.27 12.28 -18.53
N TYR A 352 13.29 12.73 -17.78
CA TYR A 352 13.23 12.91 -16.32
C TYR A 352 12.72 14.28 -15.87
N TYR A 353 12.73 15.29 -16.74
CA TYR A 353 12.26 16.65 -16.41
C TYR A 353 10.79 16.70 -15.97
N VAL A 354 9.96 15.77 -16.46
CA VAL A 354 8.54 15.65 -16.07
C VAL A 354 8.38 15.29 -14.57
N TYR A 355 9.41 14.72 -13.95
CA TYR A 355 9.40 14.22 -12.58
C TYR A 355 10.13 15.12 -11.58
N ASP A 356 10.95 16.07 -12.03
CA ASP A 356 11.66 17.02 -11.19
C ASP A 356 11.91 18.37 -11.90
N ASN A 357 11.16 19.41 -11.50
CA ASN A 357 11.26 20.77 -12.04
C ASN A 357 12.54 21.52 -11.62
N THR A 358 13.42 20.90 -10.81
CA THR A 358 14.71 21.51 -10.45
C THR A 358 15.83 21.23 -11.45
N ILE A 359 15.59 20.33 -12.41
CA ILE A 359 16.55 20.00 -13.48
C ILE A 359 16.54 21.11 -14.53
N SER A 360 17.27 22.21 -14.28
CA SER A 360 17.49 23.25 -15.28
C SER A 360 18.42 22.71 -16.37
N ILE A 361 17.89 22.47 -17.57
CA ILE A 361 18.72 22.22 -18.76
C ILE A 361 19.33 23.59 -19.13
N PRO A 362 20.66 23.78 -18.99
CA PRO A 362 21.26 25.08 -19.22
C PRO A 362 21.06 25.49 -20.69
N GLY A 363 20.54 26.70 -20.93
CA GLY A 363 20.30 27.23 -22.28
C GLY A 363 21.56 27.24 -23.17
N SER A 364 22.75 27.23 -22.58
CA SER A 364 24.03 27.08 -23.29
C SER A 364 24.19 25.74 -24.04
N THR A 365 23.40 24.72 -23.70
CA THR A 365 23.36 23.47 -24.46
C THR A 365 22.60 23.59 -25.79
N LEU A 366 21.63 24.52 -25.89
CA LEU A 366 20.98 24.85 -27.16
C LEU A 366 21.88 25.71 -28.05
N GLU A 367 22.64 26.64 -27.47
CA GLU A 367 23.64 27.46 -28.18
C GLU A 367 24.74 26.58 -28.79
N LEU A 368 25.19 25.54 -28.08
CA LEU A 368 26.10 24.53 -28.64
C LEU A 368 25.49 23.77 -29.84
N VAL A 369 24.18 23.48 -29.82
CA VAL A 369 23.49 22.82 -30.95
C VAL A 369 23.40 23.76 -32.17
N GLU A 370 23.22 25.06 -31.97
CA GLU A 370 23.19 26.07 -33.04
C GLU A 370 24.59 26.34 -33.62
N GLU A 371 25.63 26.45 -32.79
CA GLU A 371 27.03 26.57 -33.27
C GLU A 371 27.48 25.35 -34.08
N ILE A 372 26.93 24.16 -33.78
CA ILE A 372 27.21 22.92 -34.51
C ILE A 372 26.49 22.87 -35.88
N SER A 373 25.27 23.40 -36.00
CA SER A 373 24.57 23.56 -37.30
C SER A 373 25.34 24.48 -38.26
N VAL A 374 26.02 25.49 -37.70
CA VAL A 374 26.92 26.37 -38.45
C VAL A 374 28.18 25.62 -38.92
N LEU A 375 28.72 24.71 -38.11
CA LEU A 375 29.88 23.88 -38.48
C LEU A 375 29.56 22.80 -39.53
N GLU A 376 28.39 22.17 -39.50
CA GLU A 376 27.94 21.22 -40.55
C GLU A 376 27.83 21.91 -41.92
N LYS A 377 27.41 23.18 -41.96
CA LYS A 377 27.37 24.01 -43.17
C LYS A 377 28.75 24.49 -43.67
N VAL A 378 29.77 24.44 -42.82
CA VAL A 378 31.15 24.81 -43.18
C VAL A 378 31.96 23.59 -43.64
N LEU A 379 31.49 22.38 -43.33
CA LEU A 379 32.11 21.10 -43.68
C LEU A 379 31.47 20.41 -44.91
N THR A 380 30.38 20.96 -45.45
CA THR A 380 29.82 20.65 -46.78
C THR A 380 30.22 21.73 -47.77
#